data_AF-A0A841VI66-F1
#
_entry.id   AF-A0A841VI66-F1
#
_cell.length_a   1.000
_cell.length_b   1.000
_cell.length_c   1.000
_cell.angle_alpha   90.00
_cell.angle_beta   90.00
_cell.angle_gamma   90.00
#
_symmetry.space_group_name_H-M   'P 1'
#
loop_
_entity.id
_entity.type
_entity.pdbx_description
1 polymer ?
#
loop_
_entity_poly.entity_id
_entity_poly.type
_entity_poly.pdbx_seq_one_letter_code
_entity_poly.pdbx_strand_id
1 'polypeptide(L)'
;MNIKEILLQEIESSSDVLLTQTLDFLRFLKTKPTTEEISPNLSTEKNDDTSNHQTKPGIQEAAPIIRGSKAEDLLKFAGTWQGDDFEECLQLVYETRFSAEF
;
A
#
# COMPACT_ATOMS: atom_id res chain seq x y z
N MET A 1 -28.11 -4.88 -11.57
CA MET A 1 -27.94 -5.25 -10.15
C MET A 1 -27.31 -4.07 -9.45
N ASN A 2 -27.95 -3.55 -8.42
CA ASN A 2 -27.46 -2.41 -7.65
C ASN A 2 -26.36 -2.86 -6.68
N ILE A 3 -25.34 -2.04 -6.41
CA ILE A 3 -24.25 -2.40 -5.50
C ILE A 3 -24.78 -2.82 -4.11
N LYS A 4 -25.89 -2.21 -3.68
CA LYS A 4 -26.58 -2.53 -2.44
C LYS A 4 -27.19 -3.93 -2.46
N GLU A 5 -27.74 -4.36 -3.59
CA GLU A 5 -28.35 -5.69 -3.75
C GLU A 5 -27.27 -6.78 -3.73
N ILE A 6 -26.15 -6.54 -4.40
CA ILE A 6 -24.99 -7.46 -4.39
C ILE A 6 -24.44 -7.61 -2.96
N LEU A 7 -24.29 -6.50 -2.24
CA LEU A 7 -23.82 -6.53 -0.85
C LEU A 7 -24.77 -7.29 0.08
N LEU A 8 -26.08 -7.12 -0.08
CA LEU A 8 -27.06 -7.86 0.73
C LEU A 8 -26.97 -9.36 0.47
N GLN A 9 -26.87 -9.76 -0.80
CA GLN A 9 -26.73 -11.17 -1.17
C GLN A 9 -25.44 -11.78 -0.58
N GLU A 10 -24.32 -11.08 -0.65
CA GLU A 10 -23.04 -11.55 -0.11
C GLU A 10 -23.06 -11.66 1.43
N ILE A 11 -23.75 -10.72 2.10
CA ILE A 11 -23.95 -10.74 3.56
C ILE A 11 -24.78 -11.95 3.97
N GLU A 12 -25.83 -12.28 3.23
CA GLU A 12 -26.70 -13.44 3.53
C GLU A 12 -25.99 -14.78 3.32
N SER A 13 -25.03 -14.87 2.39
CA SER A 13 -24.25 -16.09 2.14
C SER A 13 -22.97 -16.23 2.97
N SER A 14 -22.59 -15.18 3.71
CA SER A 14 -21.33 -15.14 4.48
C SER A 14 -21.46 -15.73 5.89
N SER A 15 -20.34 -16.19 6.46
CA SER A 15 -20.28 -16.68 7.84
C SER A 15 -20.16 -15.54 8.86
N ASP A 16 -20.60 -15.77 10.09
CA ASP A 16 -20.57 -14.77 11.18
C ASP A 16 -19.18 -14.18 11.45
N VAL A 17 -18.12 -14.97 11.25
CA VAL A 17 -16.72 -14.53 11.42
C VAL A 17 -16.38 -13.46 10.37
N LEU A 18 -16.73 -13.70 9.11
CA LEU A 18 -16.52 -12.74 8.02
C LEU A 18 -17.43 -11.51 8.16
N LEU A 19 -18.66 -11.70 8.62
CA LEU A 19 -19.58 -10.59 8.89
C LEU A 19 -19.06 -9.66 9.99
N THR A 20 -18.44 -10.22 11.04
CA THR A 20 -17.81 -9.44 12.12
C THR A 20 -16.67 -8.57 11.57
N GLN A 21 -15.75 -9.17 10.81
CA GLN A 21 -14.64 -8.43 10.20
C GLN A 21 -15.13 -7.37 9.20
N THR A 22 -16.16 -7.70 8.42
CA THR A 22 -16.79 -6.77 7.46
C THR A 22 -17.44 -5.60 8.18
N LEU A 23 -18.10 -5.83 9.31
CA LEU A 23 -18.72 -4.79 10.13
C LEU A 23 -17.66 -3.82 10.69
N ASP A 24 -16.55 -4.34 11.20
CA ASP A 24 -15.44 -3.52 11.69
C ASP A 24 -14.83 -2.67 10.57
N PHE A 25 -14.65 -3.25 9.38
CA PHE A 25 -14.16 -2.50 8.23
C PHE A 25 -15.14 -1.42 7.76
N LEU A 26 -16.45 -1.71 7.72
CA LEU A 26 -17.46 -0.70 7.40
C LEU A 26 -17.49 0.43 8.43
N ARG A 27 -17.33 0.12 9.72
CA ARG A 27 -17.20 1.14 10.77
C ARG A 27 -15.97 2.00 10.55
N PHE A 28 -14.83 1.39 10.25
CA PHE A 28 -13.60 2.10 9.92
C PHE A 28 -13.82 3.10 8.77
N LEU A 29 -14.46 2.67 7.67
CA LEU A 29 -14.75 3.55 6.54
C LEU A 29 -15.67 4.72 6.92
N LYS A 30 -16.65 4.51 7.81
CA LYS A 30 -17.54 5.59 8.29
C LYS A 30 -16.84 6.56 9.23
N THR A 31 -15.81 6.10 9.96
CA THR A 31 -15.02 6.95 10.87
C THR A 31 -13.89 7.70 10.17
N LYS A 32 -13.50 7.27 8.95
CA LYS A 32 -12.58 8.04 8.13
C LYS A 32 -13.30 9.32 7.67
N PRO A 33 -12.82 10.53 7.99
CA PRO A 33 -13.41 11.74 7.45
C PRO A 33 -13.33 11.67 5.93
N THR A 34 -14.50 11.50 5.31
CA THR A 34 -14.67 11.48 3.87
C THR A 34 -14.29 12.85 3.33
N THR A 35 -13.09 12.95 2.73
CA THR A 35 -12.88 13.93 1.66
C THR A 35 -13.85 13.52 0.56
N GLU A 36 -14.94 14.27 0.46
CA GLU A 36 -15.87 14.22 -0.67
C GLU A 36 -15.05 14.34 -1.97
N GLU A 37 -15.48 13.61 -3.01
CA GLU A 37 -14.85 13.40 -4.35
C GLU A 37 -14.27 11.99 -4.56
N ILE A 38 -15.15 10.97 -4.62
CA ILE A 38 -14.87 9.76 -5.42
C ILE A 38 -15.53 9.99 -6.78
N SER A 39 -14.80 10.65 -7.67
CA SER A 39 -15.07 10.66 -9.11
C SER A 39 -14.23 9.55 -9.76
N PRO A 40 -14.81 8.63 -10.54
CA PRO A 40 -14.05 7.58 -11.21
C PRO A 40 -13.46 8.13 -12.49
N ASN A 41 -12.36 8.87 -12.41
CA ASN A 41 -11.49 9.13 -13.56
C ASN A 41 -10.04 9.28 -13.07
N LEU A 42 -9.35 8.14 -13.00
CA LEU A 42 -7.89 8.12 -13.02
C LEU A 42 -7.45 8.41 -14.46
N SER A 43 -7.34 9.70 -14.77
CA SER A 43 -6.56 10.20 -15.89
C SER A 43 -6.08 11.58 -15.52
N THR A 44 -4.83 11.65 -15.10
CA THR A 44 -4.03 12.86 -15.28
C THR A 44 -2.63 12.42 -15.64
N GLU A 45 -2.46 12.16 -16.94
CA GLU A 45 -1.21 12.49 -17.59
C GLU A 45 -0.86 13.95 -17.22
N LYS A 46 0.31 14.14 -16.63
CA LYS A 46 1.11 15.32 -16.92
C LYS A 46 2.55 14.91 -17.06
N ASN A 47 2.90 14.71 -18.32
CA ASN A 47 4.28 14.74 -18.82
C ASN A 47 4.92 16.07 -18.40
N ASP A 48 6.11 16.02 -17.81
CA ASP A 48 7.21 16.84 -18.31
C ASP A 48 8.58 16.26 -17.95
N ASP A 49 9.33 16.04 -19.02
CA ASP A 49 10.77 15.97 -19.21
C ASP A 49 11.71 15.05 -18.40
N THR A 50 12.18 14.04 -19.16
CA THR A 50 13.60 13.73 -19.38
C THR A 50 14.40 13.18 -18.19
N SER A 51 14.56 11.85 -18.16
CA SER A 51 15.87 11.27 -18.48
C SER A 51 15.77 9.77 -18.72
N ASN A 52 16.23 9.37 -19.89
CA ASN A 52 16.27 8.02 -20.39
C ASN A 52 17.53 7.35 -19.81
N HIS A 53 17.40 6.42 -18.86
CA HIS A 53 18.50 5.55 -18.46
C HIS A 53 18.05 4.10 -18.31
N GLN A 54 18.02 3.41 -19.44
CA GLN A 54 18.34 1.99 -19.49
C GLN A 54 19.78 1.82 -18.96
N THR A 55 19.95 1.31 -17.74
CA THR A 55 21.23 0.72 -17.33
C THR A 55 21.03 -0.33 -16.24
N LYS A 56 21.21 -1.59 -16.64
CA LYS A 56 21.83 -2.74 -15.95
C LYS A 56 22.18 -2.56 -14.44
N PRO A 57 21.95 -3.58 -13.58
CA PRO A 57 22.01 -3.45 -12.12
C PRO A 57 23.43 -3.17 -11.63
N GLY A 58 23.68 -1.92 -11.27
CA GLY A 58 24.74 -1.51 -10.37
C GLY A 58 24.07 -1.12 -9.06
N ILE A 59 24.56 -1.67 -7.95
CA ILE A 59 24.17 -1.30 -6.59
C ILE A 59 24.32 0.22 -6.49
N GLN A 60 23.20 0.94 -6.61
CA GLN A 60 23.17 2.37 -6.40
C GLN A 60 23.57 2.59 -4.95
N GLU A 61 24.54 3.47 -4.71
CA GLU A 61 24.97 3.85 -3.38
C GLU A 61 23.73 4.14 -2.53
N ALA A 62 23.41 3.21 -1.63
CA ALA A 62 22.34 3.43 -0.67
C ALA A 62 22.70 4.72 0.08
N ALA A 63 21.76 5.67 0.09
CA ALA A 63 21.89 6.89 0.85
C ALA A 63 22.50 6.61 2.23
N PRO A 64 23.33 7.52 2.77
CA PRO A 64 24.07 7.25 3.99
C PRO A 64 23.11 6.78 5.08
N ILE A 65 23.37 5.60 5.64
CA ILE A 65 22.62 5.06 6.78
C ILE A 65 22.71 6.13 7.88
N ILE A 66 21.61 6.86 8.10
CA ILE A 66 21.52 7.90 9.13
C ILE A 66 21.67 7.20 10.48
N ARG A 67 22.90 7.18 10.99
CA ARG A 67 23.26 6.49 12.23
C ARG A 67 23.03 7.46 13.39
N GLY A 68 22.26 7.04 14.40
CA GLY A 68 22.03 7.82 15.62
C GLY A 68 20.66 8.52 15.72
N SER A 69 19.75 8.32 14.76
CA SER A 69 18.34 8.70 14.93
C SER A 69 17.65 7.78 15.94
N LYS A 70 16.74 8.32 16.74
CA LYS A 70 15.85 7.52 17.59
C LYS A 70 14.59 7.16 16.81
N ALA A 71 13.85 6.16 17.28
CA ALA A 71 12.54 5.83 16.72
C ALA A 71 11.59 7.03 16.73
N GLU A 72 11.68 7.89 17.75
CA GLU A 72 10.94 9.14 17.87
C GLU A 72 11.24 10.13 16.72
N ASP A 73 12.46 10.15 16.20
CA ASP A 73 12.82 10.98 15.05
C ASP A 73 12.19 10.47 13.75
N LEU A 74 11.80 9.19 13.67
CA LEU A 74 11.14 8.67 12.49
C LEU A 74 9.64 9.01 12.47
N LEU A 75 9.06 9.34 13.63
CA LEU A 75 7.63 9.62 13.78
C LEU A 75 7.17 10.83 12.98
N LYS A 76 8.06 11.80 12.74
CA LYS A 76 7.77 13.01 11.94
C LYS A 76 7.49 12.71 10.46
N PHE A 77 7.84 11.51 10.00
CA PHE A 77 7.57 11.03 8.65
C PHE A 77 6.37 10.08 8.60
N ALA A 78 5.77 9.70 9.74
CA ALA A 78 4.63 8.79 9.73
C ALA A 78 3.47 9.37 8.91
N GLY A 79 2.93 8.59 7.96
CA GLY A 79 1.87 9.02 7.06
C GLY A 79 2.31 9.77 5.80
N THR A 80 3.61 10.07 5.64
CA THR A 80 4.17 10.62 4.38
C THR A 80 4.89 9.56 3.55
N TRP A 81 4.78 8.29 3.92
CA TRP A 81 5.45 7.20 3.22
C TRP A 81 4.71 6.93 1.93
N GLN A 82 5.43 6.96 0.81
CA GLN A 82 4.90 6.72 -0.50
C GLN A 82 5.78 5.69 -1.21
N GLY A 83 5.15 4.74 -1.86
CA GLY A 83 5.78 3.65 -2.58
C GLY A 83 4.70 2.71 -3.10
N ASP A 84 4.87 2.23 -4.32
CA ASP A 84 4.05 1.20 -4.98
C ASP A 84 4.83 -0.10 -5.19
N ASP A 85 6.06 -0.15 -4.68
CA ASP A 85 7.07 -1.18 -4.84
C ASP A 85 6.98 -2.29 -3.78
N PHE A 86 5.85 -2.39 -3.05
CA PHE A 86 5.67 -3.43 -2.02
C PHE A 86 5.88 -4.84 -2.58
N GLU A 87 5.25 -5.15 -3.72
CA GLU A 87 5.33 -6.47 -4.34
C GLU A 87 6.73 -6.74 -4.91
N GLU A 88 7.37 -5.74 -5.51
CA GLU A 88 8.74 -5.84 -6.03
C GLU A 88 9.75 -6.09 -4.90
N CYS A 89 9.65 -5.32 -3.81
CA CYS A 89 10.48 -5.51 -2.61
C CYS A 89 10.26 -6.90 -1.99
N LEU A 90 9.01 -7.34 -1.91
CA LEU A 90 8.67 -8.65 -1.37
C LEU A 90 9.24 -9.78 -2.24
N GLN A 91 9.10 -9.66 -3.56
CA GLN A 91 9.64 -10.61 -4.52
C GLN A 91 11.18 -10.69 -4.44
N LEU A 92 11.86 -9.54 -4.35
CA LEU A 92 13.31 -9.48 -4.19
C LEU A 92 13.79 -10.21 -2.92
N VAL A 93 13.06 -10.08 -1.80
CA VAL A 93 13.36 -10.82 -0.57
C VAL A 93 13.22 -12.33 -0.77
N TYR A 94 12.17 -12.78 -1.47
CA TYR A 94 12.00 -14.20 -1.77
C TYR A 94 13.09 -14.76 -2.67
N GLU A 95 13.58 -13.99 -3.63
CA GLU A 95 14.64 -14.37 -4.55
C GLU A 95 16.03 -14.38 -3.90
N THR A 96 16.29 -13.43 -3.00
CA THR A 96 17.62 -13.23 -2.40
C THR A 96 17.79 -13.89 -1.03
N ARG A 97 16.71 -14.32 -0.38
CA ARG A 97 16.83 -15.03 0.89
C ARG A 97 17.55 -16.36 0.68
N PHE A 98 18.58 -16.59 1.49
CA PHE A 98 19.22 -17.89 1.58
C PHE A 98 18.55 -18.74 2.65
N SER A 99 18.50 -20.06 2.41
CA SER A 99 18.09 -20.99 3.46
C SER A 99 19.13 -20.97 4.57
N ALA A 100 18.71 -20.64 5.79
CA ALA A 100 19.56 -20.79 6.96
C ALA A 100 19.56 -22.27 7.37
N GLU A 101 20.75 -22.85 7.54
CA GLU A 101 20.92 -24.13 8.23
C GLU A 101 21.05 -23.84 9.73
N PHE A 102 20.31 -24.58 10.55
CA PHE A 102 20.28 -24.49 12.01
C PHE A 102 20.67 -25.82 12.63
#